data_AF-A0A2P6NIF8-F1
#
_entry.id   AF-A0A2P6NIF8-F1
#
_cell.length_a   1.000
_cell.length_b   1.000
_cell.length_c   1.000
_cell.angle_alpha   90.00
_cell.angle_beta   90.00
_cell.angle_gamma   90.00
#
_symmetry.space_group_name_H-M   'P 1'
#
loop_
_entity.id
_entity.type
_entity.pdbx_description
1 polymer ?
#
loop_
_entity_poly.entity_id
_entity_poly.type
_entity_poly.pdbx_seq_one_letter_code
_entity_poly.pdbx_strand_id
1 'polypeptide(L)'
;MPNFIRKKSQSDLKRPVPAAPSLDDSIKRVWDVPLSRTPTCKDFPRLAGRIDVVGYLDEREEIPKPIIIKTEEPLITSVRSYITEYGRSNQVDSESVEKYIDILEREHIFTVDGNLFLISDDRWNDLGLPSSLTESLKKAGAEQDKRLTAKLSPTAAHRLVSTFSFARRSLQLLQNIKLDSGEKSEEQLKDIMKASEDKEEFSESFIAVTNAATLKPPPEDAKLYHVEISKVIDDLAARTETPERQQFIREEIKKLQNRGPVSEMQMVMEAFFKTIGEDCRLVRILKAITQNIIFAGIYALKMKVPQIPMTRDVPTREGWTILVTFTRNIVTVVHRRREQSLATAPPDEKYWFEWELRMVFDSEVKRLESSGLRITELAFGEDVNPRKKEAIQKALSNGSLILI
;
A
#
# COMPACT_ATOMS: atom_id res chain seq x y z
N MET A 1 -25.17 -51.85 -4.88
CA MET A 1 -26.17 -50.77 -4.85
C MET A 1 -25.75 -49.70 -5.84
N PRO A 2 -26.63 -49.25 -6.77
CA PRO A 2 -26.29 -48.23 -7.75
C PRO A 2 -26.30 -46.82 -7.12
N ASN A 3 -25.23 -46.06 -7.32
CA ASN A 3 -25.12 -44.66 -6.89
C ASN A 3 -26.08 -43.78 -7.71
N PHE A 4 -27.14 -43.28 -7.07
CA PHE A 4 -28.02 -42.27 -7.64
C PHE A 4 -27.29 -40.92 -7.69
N ILE A 5 -26.77 -40.56 -8.87
CA ILE A 5 -26.31 -39.20 -9.16
C ILE A 5 -27.55 -38.31 -9.22
N ARG A 6 -27.80 -37.58 -8.13
CA ARG A 6 -28.87 -36.57 -8.04
C ARG A 6 -28.54 -35.44 -9.02
N LYS A 7 -29.23 -35.39 -10.16
CA LYS A 7 -29.16 -34.24 -11.09
C LYS A 7 -29.62 -32.99 -10.32
N LYS A 8 -28.69 -32.10 -9.96
CA LYS A 8 -29.03 -30.78 -9.41
C LYS A 8 -29.91 -30.05 -10.43
N SER A 9 -31.00 -29.45 -9.94
CA SER A 9 -31.98 -28.77 -10.79
C SER A 9 -31.32 -27.59 -11.49
N GLN A 10 -31.61 -27.37 -12.78
CA GLN A 10 -31.12 -26.21 -13.53
C GLN A 10 -31.52 -24.86 -12.88
N SER A 11 -32.53 -24.86 -12.02
CA SER A 11 -32.95 -23.69 -11.23
C SER A 11 -31.96 -23.27 -10.15
N ASP A 12 -31.03 -24.14 -9.73
CA ASP A 12 -30.01 -23.79 -8.73
C ASP A 12 -28.80 -23.03 -9.32
N LEU A 13 -28.69 -22.92 -10.65
CA LEU A 13 -27.55 -22.31 -11.35
C LEU A 13 -27.66 -20.78 -11.58
N LYS A 14 -28.68 -20.12 -11.03
CA LYS A 14 -28.89 -18.66 -11.20
C LYS A 14 -28.79 -17.86 -9.91
N ARG A 15 -28.04 -18.33 -8.91
CA ARG A 15 -27.72 -17.46 -7.77
C ARG A 15 -26.73 -16.38 -8.25
N PRO A 16 -27.05 -15.08 -8.12
CA PRO A 16 -26.09 -14.04 -8.45
C PRO A 16 -24.85 -14.21 -7.60
N VAL A 17 -23.67 -14.19 -8.24
CA VAL A 17 -22.40 -14.21 -7.53
C VAL A 17 -22.35 -12.96 -6.67
N PRO A 18 -22.13 -13.07 -5.34
CA PRO A 18 -22.03 -11.91 -4.49
C PRO A 18 -20.91 -11.00 -4.99
N ALA A 19 -21.15 -9.68 -4.97
CA ALA A 19 -20.11 -8.71 -5.32
C ALA A 19 -18.86 -8.96 -4.44
N ALA A 20 -17.68 -8.85 -5.05
CA ALA A 20 -16.43 -8.95 -4.32
C ALA A 20 -16.40 -7.87 -3.21
N PRO A 21 -15.92 -8.20 -1.99
CA PRO A 21 -15.82 -7.23 -0.91
C PRO A 21 -14.87 -6.09 -1.32
N SER A 22 -15.12 -4.88 -0.80
CA SER A 22 -14.19 -3.78 -0.98
C SER A 22 -12.84 -4.07 -0.33
N LEU A 23 -11.80 -3.30 -0.68
CA LEU A 23 -10.49 -3.40 -0.04
C LEU A 23 -10.60 -3.10 1.46
N ASP A 24 -11.34 -2.05 1.82
CA ASP A 24 -11.59 -1.65 3.20
C ASP A 24 -12.28 -2.77 4.00
N ASP A 25 -13.33 -3.39 3.43
CA ASP A 25 -14.02 -4.51 4.09
C ASP A 25 -13.10 -5.71 4.29
N SER A 26 -12.23 -5.99 3.32
CA SER A 26 -11.29 -7.11 3.37
C SER A 26 -10.23 -6.88 4.45
N ILE A 27 -9.65 -5.67 4.50
CA ILE A 27 -8.66 -5.29 5.52
C ILE A 27 -9.31 -5.28 6.90
N LYS A 28 -10.46 -4.64 7.04
CA LYS A 28 -11.20 -4.56 8.30
C LYS A 28 -11.54 -5.95 8.83
N ARG A 29 -12.00 -6.87 7.96
CA ARG A 29 -12.26 -8.26 8.35
C ARG A 29 -11.02 -8.95 8.92
N VAL A 30 -9.86 -8.76 8.31
CA VAL A 30 -8.59 -9.34 8.79
C VAL A 30 -8.15 -8.67 10.09
N TRP A 31 -8.26 -7.35 10.17
CA TRP A 31 -7.83 -6.55 11.32
C TRP A 31 -8.71 -6.75 12.56
N ASP A 32 -10.01 -6.98 12.40
CA ASP A 32 -10.95 -7.23 13.50
C ASP A 32 -10.76 -8.61 14.15
N VAL A 33 -9.99 -9.52 13.51
CA VAL A 33 -9.68 -10.84 14.08
C VAL A 33 -8.93 -10.69 15.42
N PRO A 34 -9.31 -11.41 16.49
CA PRO A 34 -8.58 -11.38 17.77
C PRO A 34 -7.10 -11.74 17.59
N LEU A 35 -6.22 -11.12 18.37
CA LEU A 35 -4.76 -11.26 18.18
C LEU A 35 -4.32 -12.73 18.19
N SER A 36 -4.86 -13.52 19.13
CA SER A 36 -4.64 -14.97 19.27
C SER A 36 -4.94 -15.80 18.02
N ARG A 37 -5.72 -15.26 17.07
CA ARG A 37 -6.07 -15.91 15.79
C ARG A 37 -5.37 -15.26 14.59
N THR A 38 -4.53 -14.25 14.82
CA THR A 38 -3.73 -13.61 13.77
C THR A 38 -2.32 -14.20 13.73
N PRO A 39 -1.62 -14.16 12.59
CA PRO A 39 -0.21 -14.56 12.52
C PRO A 39 0.74 -13.52 13.13
N THR A 40 0.26 -12.49 13.84
CA THR A 40 1.07 -11.37 14.36
C THR A 40 2.28 -11.85 15.16
N CYS A 41 2.12 -12.84 16.04
CA CYS A 41 3.23 -13.40 16.85
C CYS A 41 4.33 -14.06 16.00
N LYS A 42 3.99 -14.55 14.81
CA LYS A 42 4.91 -15.18 13.86
C LYS A 42 5.51 -14.15 12.88
N ASP A 43 4.68 -13.23 12.39
CA ASP A 43 5.07 -12.27 11.36
C ASP A 43 5.88 -11.11 11.93
N PHE A 44 5.46 -10.54 13.06
CA PHE A 44 6.09 -9.35 13.62
C PHE A 44 7.60 -9.52 13.86
N PRO A 45 8.10 -10.61 14.49
CA PRO A 45 9.54 -10.81 14.65
C PRO A 45 10.33 -10.80 13.34
N ARG A 46 9.74 -11.32 12.25
CA ARG A 46 10.36 -11.39 10.93
C ARG A 46 10.34 -10.05 10.21
N LEU A 47 9.39 -9.19 10.57
CA LEU A 47 9.16 -7.88 9.97
C LEU A 47 9.76 -6.73 10.78
N ALA A 48 10.15 -6.95 12.04
CA ALA A 48 10.66 -5.89 12.93
C ALA A 48 11.76 -5.03 12.27
N GLY A 49 12.76 -5.65 11.66
CA GLY A 49 13.83 -4.93 10.95
C GLY A 49 13.39 -4.21 9.66
N ARG A 50 12.12 -4.28 9.28
CA ARG A 50 11.54 -3.62 8.10
C ARG A 50 10.54 -2.53 8.50
N ILE A 51 10.37 -2.27 9.80
CA ILE A 51 9.42 -1.30 10.34
C ILE A 51 10.16 -0.04 10.75
N ASP A 52 9.75 1.08 10.17
CA ASP A 52 10.14 2.41 10.60
C ASP A 52 8.96 3.09 11.30
N VAL A 53 9.23 3.75 12.42
CA VAL A 53 8.23 4.46 13.23
C VAL A 53 8.60 5.93 13.30
N VAL A 54 7.71 6.81 12.85
CA VAL A 54 7.96 8.27 12.73
C VAL A 54 6.78 9.11 13.21
N GLY A 55 7.05 10.38 13.55
CA GLY A 55 6.04 11.35 14.00
C GLY A 55 5.59 11.18 15.45
N TYR A 56 4.62 11.98 15.87
CA TYR A 56 4.05 12.02 17.22
C TYR A 56 2.56 12.39 17.19
N LEU A 57 1.77 11.89 18.15
CA LEU A 57 0.35 12.24 18.29
C LEU A 57 0.15 13.62 18.94
N ASP A 58 0.99 13.98 19.92
CA ASP A 58 0.76 15.15 20.78
C ASP A 58 1.67 16.34 20.51
N GLU A 59 2.44 16.32 19.44
CA GLU A 59 3.14 17.53 19.01
C GLU A 59 2.11 18.54 18.49
N ARG A 60 1.63 19.37 19.43
CA ARG A 60 1.63 20.81 19.19
C ARG A 60 3.05 21.13 18.76
N GLU A 61 3.36 20.98 17.48
CA GLU A 61 4.44 21.75 16.90
C GLU A 61 4.14 23.18 17.34
N GLU A 62 4.89 23.67 18.33
CA GLU A 62 5.21 25.08 18.35
C GLU A 62 5.80 25.30 16.96
N ILE A 63 4.97 25.78 16.04
CA ILE A 63 5.36 26.13 14.68
C ILE A 63 6.70 26.83 14.88
N PRO A 64 7.83 26.24 14.43
CA PRO A 64 9.12 26.84 14.69
C PRO A 64 8.99 28.28 14.24
N LYS A 65 9.12 29.22 15.19
CA LYS A 65 8.87 30.65 14.94
C LYS A 65 9.53 30.94 13.61
N PRO A 66 8.77 31.37 12.58
CA PRO A 66 9.25 31.37 11.22
C PRO A 66 10.61 32.06 11.24
N ILE A 67 11.66 31.33 10.87
CA ILE A 67 12.94 31.97 10.58
C ILE A 67 12.56 32.91 9.45
N ILE A 68 12.48 34.20 9.75
CA ILE A 68 12.22 35.26 8.78
C ILE A 68 13.47 35.33 7.90
N ILE A 69 13.58 34.38 6.98
CA ILE A 69 14.36 34.55 5.77
C ILE A 69 13.55 35.57 5.00
N LYS A 70 14.13 36.77 4.82
CA LYS A 70 13.58 37.78 3.90
C LYS A 70 13.64 37.19 2.49
N THR A 71 12.61 36.45 2.13
CA THR A 71 12.31 36.04 0.76
C THR A 71 11.01 36.74 0.40
N GLU A 72 11.06 37.55 -0.65
CA GLU A 72 10.02 38.51 -1.06
C GLU A 72 8.76 37.86 -1.65
N GLU A 73 8.59 36.54 -1.57
CA GLU A 73 7.39 35.86 -2.06
C GLU A 73 6.71 35.06 -0.93
N PRO A 74 5.39 35.24 -0.72
CA PRO A 74 4.66 34.50 0.30
C PRO A 74 4.71 33.00 0.01
N LEU A 75 5.26 32.22 0.94
CA LEU A 75 5.20 30.77 0.88
C LEU A 75 3.75 30.35 1.11
N ILE A 76 3.05 29.95 0.05
CA ILE A 76 1.70 29.42 0.17
C ILE A 76 1.79 28.04 0.83
N THR A 77 1.44 27.96 2.11
CA THR A 77 1.61 26.75 2.94
C THR A 77 0.45 25.77 2.89
N SER A 78 -0.71 26.17 2.36
CA SER A 78 -1.89 25.30 2.26
C SER A 78 -2.76 25.67 1.07
N VAL A 79 -3.61 24.73 0.62
CA VAL A 79 -4.56 25.00 -0.46
C VAL A 79 -5.60 26.03 -0.03
N ARG A 80 -6.07 25.97 1.21
CA ARG A 80 -6.97 27.00 1.76
C ARG A 80 -6.33 28.38 1.67
N SER A 81 -5.04 28.51 2.00
CA SER A 81 -4.27 29.75 1.82
C SER A 81 -4.20 30.16 0.34
N TYR A 82 -3.91 29.21 -0.55
CA TYR A 82 -3.84 29.44 -2.00
C TYR A 82 -5.15 29.99 -2.56
N ILE A 83 -6.29 29.35 -2.25
CA ILE A 83 -7.60 29.72 -2.77
C ILE A 83 -8.06 31.05 -2.17
N THR A 84 -7.76 31.29 -0.89
CA THR A 84 -8.03 32.58 -0.25
C THR A 84 -7.25 33.71 -0.93
N GLU A 85 -5.98 33.49 -1.25
CA GLU A 85 -5.13 34.45 -1.96
C GLU A 85 -5.55 34.65 -3.41
N TYR A 86 -5.95 33.56 -4.09
CA TYR A 86 -6.55 33.61 -5.42
C TYR A 86 -7.81 34.47 -5.42
N GLY A 87 -8.70 34.24 -4.45
CA GLY A 87 -9.95 34.99 -4.31
C GLY A 87 -9.68 36.48 -4.09
N ARG A 88 -8.74 36.81 -3.21
CA ARG A 88 -8.31 38.18 -2.97
C ARG A 88 -7.73 38.84 -4.23
N SER A 89 -6.87 38.13 -4.96
CA SER A 89 -6.19 38.65 -6.16
C SER A 89 -7.14 38.87 -7.34
N ASN A 90 -8.21 38.08 -7.42
CA ASN A 90 -9.19 38.12 -8.52
C ASN A 90 -10.51 38.78 -8.11
N GLN A 91 -10.58 39.42 -6.93
CA GLN A 91 -11.79 40.07 -6.39
C GLN A 91 -13.00 39.14 -6.33
N VAL A 92 -12.77 37.85 -6.08
CA VAL A 92 -13.83 36.87 -5.82
C VAL A 92 -14.38 37.13 -4.41
N ASP A 93 -15.70 37.15 -4.26
CA ASP A 93 -16.34 37.33 -2.96
C ASP A 93 -16.00 36.17 -2.01
N SER A 94 -16.01 36.45 -0.70
CA SER A 94 -15.60 35.48 0.32
C SER A 94 -16.50 34.23 0.37
N GLU A 95 -17.78 34.35 -0.02
CA GLU A 95 -18.72 33.23 -0.02
C GLU A 95 -18.40 32.24 -1.14
N SER A 96 -18.09 32.74 -2.33
CA SER A 96 -17.59 31.93 -3.45
C SER A 96 -16.25 31.26 -3.12
N VAL A 97 -15.35 31.94 -2.42
CA VAL A 97 -14.06 31.38 -1.97
C VAL A 97 -14.26 30.20 -1.02
N GLU A 98 -15.09 30.34 0.02
CA GLU A 98 -15.39 29.24 0.94
C GLU A 98 -16.11 28.09 0.23
N LYS A 99 -17.02 28.40 -0.71
CA LYS A 99 -17.66 27.38 -1.54
C LYS A 99 -16.66 26.56 -2.34
N TYR A 100 -15.62 27.18 -2.91
CA TYR A 100 -14.58 26.45 -3.64
C TYR A 100 -13.75 25.57 -2.72
N ILE A 101 -13.42 26.06 -1.52
CA ILE A 101 -12.72 25.28 -0.50
C ILE A 101 -13.56 24.06 -0.10
N ASP A 102 -14.85 24.25 0.20
CA ASP A 102 -15.77 23.18 0.58
C ASP A 102 -15.92 22.11 -0.50
N ILE A 103 -15.98 22.50 -1.78
CA ILE A 103 -16.04 21.55 -2.91
C ILE A 103 -14.79 20.69 -2.93
N LEU A 104 -13.61 21.30 -2.81
CA LEU A 104 -12.34 20.59 -2.83
C LEU A 104 -12.13 19.73 -1.58
N GLU A 105 -12.59 20.19 -0.41
CA GLU A 105 -12.49 19.45 0.86
C GLU A 105 -13.39 18.21 0.84
N ARG A 106 -14.62 18.36 0.33
CA ARG A 106 -15.62 17.28 0.22
C ARG A 106 -15.21 16.18 -0.74
N GLU A 107 -14.59 16.53 -1.85
CA GLU A 107 -14.13 15.56 -2.85
C GLU A 107 -12.83 14.87 -2.45
N HIS A 108 -12.34 15.10 -1.22
CA HIS A 108 -11.07 14.59 -0.72
C HIS A 108 -9.91 14.83 -1.67
N ILE A 109 -9.93 15.98 -2.36
CA ILE A 109 -8.86 16.40 -3.27
C ILE A 109 -7.60 16.81 -2.47
N PHE A 110 -7.66 16.75 -1.13
CA PHE A 110 -6.55 17.02 -0.22
C PHE A 110 -5.96 15.76 0.40
N THR A 111 -4.64 15.64 0.32
CA THR A 111 -3.85 15.18 1.45
C THR A 111 -2.74 16.18 1.79
N VAL A 112 -2.72 16.52 3.09
CA VAL A 112 -1.69 17.31 3.77
C VAL A 112 -0.47 16.40 3.93
N ASP A 113 0.58 16.68 3.14
CA ASP A 113 2.00 16.32 3.37
C ASP A 113 2.86 16.81 2.17
N GLY A 114 2.70 18.09 1.77
CA GLY A 114 3.64 18.77 0.87
C GLY A 114 3.57 18.46 -0.64
N ASN A 115 2.64 17.63 -1.12
CA ASN A 115 2.47 17.36 -2.56
C ASN A 115 1.14 17.93 -3.08
N LEU A 116 1.24 18.81 -4.07
CA LEU A 116 0.13 19.54 -4.67
C LEU A 116 -0.41 18.74 -5.89
N PHE A 117 -1.62 18.17 -5.72
CA PHE A 117 -2.61 17.60 -6.67
C PHE A 117 -2.22 16.64 -7.81
N LEU A 118 -2.98 15.53 -7.90
CA LEU A 118 -3.25 14.78 -9.13
C LEU A 118 -4.76 14.53 -9.25
N ILE A 119 -5.48 15.50 -9.80
CA ILE A 119 -6.82 15.26 -10.34
C ILE A 119 -6.64 15.08 -11.84
N SER A 120 -7.20 14.02 -12.42
CA SER A 120 -7.24 13.85 -13.88
C SER A 120 -7.92 15.06 -14.53
N ASP A 121 -7.37 15.57 -15.63
CA ASP A 121 -7.81 16.80 -16.31
C ASP A 121 -9.34 16.88 -16.50
N ASP A 122 -9.98 15.74 -16.73
CA ASP A 122 -11.41 15.64 -17.03
C ASP A 122 -12.32 15.99 -15.83
N ARG A 123 -11.88 15.73 -14.58
CA ARG A 123 -12.73 15.92 -13.39
C ARG A 123 -12.85 17.38 -12.96
N TRP A 124 -11.93 18.25 -13.37
CA TRP A 124 -11.97 19.67 -12.97
C TRP A 124 -13.21 20.39 -13.47
N ASN A 125 -13.71 20.00 -14.64
CA ASN A 125 -14.89 20.59 -15.25
C ASN A 125 -16.17 20.21 -14.50
N ASP A 126 -16.19 19.04 -13.84
CA ASP A 126 -17.35 18.53 -13.12
C ASP A 126 -17.50 19.17 -11.73
N LEU A 127 -16.44 19.79 -11.20
CA LEU A 127 -16.44 20.41 -9.87
C LEU A 127 -17.14 21.78 -9.84
N GLY A 128 -17.52 22.33 -11.01
CA GLY A 128 -18.12 23.66 -11.10
C GLY A 128 -17.20 24.79 -10.63
N LEU A 129 -15.89 24.56 -10.61
CA LEU A 129 -14.89 25.58 -10.29
C LEU A 129 -14.68 26.50 -11.51
N PRO A 130 -14.42 27.80 -11.30
CA PRO A 130 -14.06 28.69 -12.40
C PRO A 130 -12.82 28.17 -13.14
N SER A 131 -12.85 28.17 -14.48
CA SER A 131 -11.71 27.71 -15.29
C SER A 131 -10.42 28.46 -14.95
N SER A 132 -10.51 29.73 -14.58
CA SER A 132 -9.38 30.54 -14.13
C SER A 132 -8.74 30.04 -12.82
N LEU A 133 -9.53 29.51 -11.89
CA LEU A 133 -9.04 28.92 -10.64
C LEU A 133 -8.39 27.56 -10.93
N THR A 134 -9.05 26.75 -11.76
CA THR A 134 -8.54 25.45 -12.23
C THR A 134 -7.17 25.58 -12.89
N GLU A 135 -7.02 26.51 -13.84
CA GLU A 135 -5.75 26.77 -14.51
C GLU A 135 -4.67 27.29 -13.55
N SER A 136 -5.06 28.13 -12.59
CA SER A 136 -4.15 28.63 -11.56
C SER A 136 -3.61 27.49 -10.68
N LEU A 137 -4.49 26.58 -10.24
CA LEU A 137 -4.12 25.40 -9.44
C LEU A 137 -3.23 24.43 -10.23
N LYS A 138 -3.54 24.18 -11.51
CA LYS A 138 -2.69 23.36 -12.40
C LYS A 138 -1.28 23.95 -12.54
N LYS A 139 -1.19 25.26 -12.77
CA LYS A 139 0.09 25.97 -12.88
C LYS A 139 0.90 25.89 -11.58
N ALA A 140 0.25 26.06 -10.43
CA ALA A 140 0.90 25.93 -9.13
C ALA A 140 1.44 24.51 -8.90
N GLY A 141 0.67 23.48 -9.29
CA GLY A 141 1.10 22.08 -9.27
C GLY A 141 2.35 21.83 -10.10
N ALA A 142 2.33 22.27 -11.36
CA ALA A 142 3.45 22.10 -12.30
C ALA A 142 4.74 22.80 -11.82
N GLU A 143 4.64 24.00 -11.24
CA GLU A 143 5.81 24.71 -10.71
C GLU A 143 6.39 24.02 -9.46
N GLN A 144 5.54 23.46 -8.60
CA GLN A 144 5.99 22.68 -7.45
C GLN A 144 6.69 21.39 -7.90
N ASP A 145 6.13 20.70 -8.90
CA ASP A 145 6.74 19.51 -9.48
C ASP A 145 8.11 19.82 -10.11
N LYS A 146 8.22 20.93 -10.84
CA LYS A 146 9.48 21.45 -11.39
C LYS A 146 10.51 21.75 -10.30
N ARG A 147 10.09 22.30 -9.15
CA ARG A 147 10.97 22.56 -7.99
C ARG A 147 11.45 21.27 -7.33
N LEU A 148 10.60 20.24 -7.30
CA LEU A 148 10.97 18.91 -6.78
C LEU A 148 11.93 18.20 -7.74
N THR A 149 11.70 18.26 -9.06
CA THR A 149 12.60 17.70 -10.07
C THR A 149 13.92 18.44 -10.19
N ALA A 150 13.94 19.77 -10.03
CA ALA A 150 15.18 20.56 -10.00
C ALA A 150 16.08 20.23 -8.80
N LYS A 151 15.54 19.62 -7.74
CA LYS A 151 16.32 19.12 -6.59
C LYS A 151 16.89 17.71 -6.81
N LEU A 152 16.53 17.01 -7.90
CA LEU A 152 17.07 15.69 -8.25
C LEU A 152 18.41 15.81 -9.02
N SER A 153 19.35 14.90 -8.76
CA SER A 153 20.72 15.01 -9.30
C SER A 153 20.81 14.68 -10.81
N PRO A 154 21.81 15.22 -11.54
CA PRO A 154 21.95 15.04 -13.00
C PRO A 154 22.04 13.59 -13.49
N THR A 155 22.48 12.67 -12.64
CA THR A 155 22.57 11.23 -12.94
C THR A 155 21.19 10.60 -13.13
N ALA A 156 20.14 11.15 -12.50
CA ALA A 156 18.76 10.70 -12.68
C ALA A 156 18.18 11.13 -14.04
N ALA A 157 18.65 12.26 -14.61
CA ALA A 157 18.14 12.82 -15.86
C ALA A 157 18.70 12.14 -17.13
N HIS A 158 19.92 11.57 -17.07
CA HIS A 158 20.64 11.05 -18.25
C HIS A 158 20.12 9.70 -18.78
N ARG A 159 19.25 8.99 -18.04
CA ARG A 159 18.67 7.69 -18.44
C ARG A 159 17.44 7.81 -19.37
N LEU A 160 16.93 9.03 -19.57
CA LEU A 160 15.65 9.27 -20.27
C LEU A 160 15.74 9.35 -21.81
N VAL A 161 16.93 9.39 -22.41
CA VAL A 161 17.09 9.87 -23.81
C VAL A 161 17.43 8.78 -24.85
N SER A 162 17.69 7.54 -24.46
CA SER A 162 18.31 6.51 -25.35
C SER A 162 17.33 5.64 -26.20
N THR A 163 16.14 6.13 -26.57
CA THR A 163 14.96 5.29 -26.92
C THR A 163 14.53 5.24 -28.41
N PHE A 164 15.40 5.36 -29.42
CA PHE A 164 14.90 5.37 -30.81
C PHE A 164 15.74 4.54 -31.79
N SER A 165 15.20 3.43 -32.35
CA SER A 165 15.26 3.13 -33.82
C SER A 165 14.80 1.75 -34.38
N PHE A 166 14.48 0.67 -33.65
CA PHE A 166 14.45 -0.68 -34.29
C PHE A 166 13.08 -1.33 -34.64
N ALA A 167 11.98 -0.58 -34.79
CA ALA A 167 10.60 -1.13 -34.82
C ALA A 167 10.05 -1.67 -36.17
N ARG A 168 10.85 -2.29 -37.05
CA ARG A 168 10.35 -2.68 -38.41
C ARG A 168 10.10 -4.18 -38.66
N ARG A 169 10.57 -5.10 -37.82
CA ARG A 169 10.50 -6.56 -38.12
C ARG A 169 9.33 -7.34 -37.50
N SER A 170 8.64 -6.79 -36.51
CA SER A 170 7.64 -7.57 -35.73
C SER A 170 6.24 -7.62 -36.35
N LEU A 171 6.02 -7.02 -37.52
CA LEU A 171 4.76 -7.08 -38.25
C LEU A 171 4.56 -8.39 -39.03
N GLN A 172 5.64 -9.10 -39.37
CA GLN A 172 5.56 -10.38 -40.09
C GLN A 172 5.21 -11.58 -39.18
N LEU A 173 5.50 -11.51 -37.88
CA LEU A 173 5.27 -12.64 -36.97
C LEU A 173 3.80 -12.80 -36.54
N LEU A 174 3.05 -11.68 -36.45
CA LEU A 174 1.65 -11.68 -36.02
C LEU A 174 0.68 -12.23 -37.07
N GLN A 175 1.10 -12.37 -38.33
CA GLN A 175 0.29 -13.04 -39.36
C GLN A 175 0.29 -14.57 -39.20
N ASN A 176 1.28 -15.15 -38.49
CA ASN A 176 1.46 -16.60 -38.43
C ASN A 176 0.80 -17.27 -37.22
N ILE A 177 0.47 -16.53 -36.16
CA ILE A 177 0.00 -17.11 -34.88
C ILE A 177 -1.53 -17.27 -34.82
N LYS A 178 -2.28 -16.60 -35.70
CA LYS A 178 -3.76 -16.74 -35.77
C LYS A 178 -4.26 -18.11 -36.26
N LEU A 179 -3.36 -19.05 -36.54
CA LEU A 179 -3.67 -20.31 -37.21
C LEU A 179 -3.84 -21.52 -36.28
N ASP A 180 -3.54 -21.46 -34.98
CA ASP A 180 -3.51 -22.71 -34.19
C ASP A 180 -3.74 -22.55 -32.68
N SER A 181 -4.85 -23.09 -32.14
CA SER A 181 -4.94 -23.85 -30.86
C SER A 181 -6.38 -23.96 -30.28
N GLY A 182 -6.74 -25.15 -29.77
CA GLY A 182 -8.11 -25.59 -29.41
C GLY A 182 -8.42 -25.96 -27.93
N GLU A 183 -9.50 -26.74 -27.74
CA GLU A 183 -10.42 -26.85 -26.58
C GLU A 183 -9.89 -27.32 -25.20
N LYS A 184 -8.66 -27.81 -25.06
CA LYS A 184 -8.18 -28.40 -23.77
C LYS A 184 -7.95 -27.40 -22.63
N SER A 185 -7.95 -26.09 -22.89
CA SER A 185 -7.70 -25.06 -21.86
C SER A 185 -8.91 -24.71 -21.01
N GLU A 186 -10.13 -25.08 -21.44
CA GLU A 186 -11.37 -24.59 -20.82
C GLU A 186 -11.79 -25.39 -19.56
N GLU A 187 -11.38 -26.66 -19.46
CA GLU A 187 -11.76 -27.56 -18.36
C GLU A 187 -10.95 -27.29 -17.08
N GLN A 188 -9.66 -26.97 -17.22
CA GLN A 188 -8.79 -26.64 -16.08
C GLN A 188 -9.19 -25.32 -15.38
N LEU A 189 -9.80 -24.40 -16.12
CA LEU A 189 -10.31 -23.14 -15.59
C LEU A 189 -11.56 -23.32 -14.72
N LYS A 190 -12.38 -24.34 -14.97
CA LYS A 190 -13.64 -24.59 -14.24
C LYS A 190 -13.41 -25.15 -12.83
N ASP A 191 -12.37 -25.96 -12.65
CA ASP A 191 -12.04 -26.56 -11.35
C ASP A 191 -11.47 -25.53 -10.35
N ILE A 192 -10.73 -24.54 -10.85
CA ILE A 192 -10.15 -23.47 -10.02
C ILE A 192 -11.25 -22.55 -9.45
N MET A 193 -12.31 -22.30 -10.22
CA MET A 193 -13.40 -21.42 -9.79
C MET A 193 -14.27 -22.04 -8.68
N LYS A 194 -14.45 -23.36 -8.70
CA LYS A 194 -15.31 -24.10 -7.75
C LYS A 194 -14.77 -24.13 -6.32
N ALA A 195 -13.44 -24.04 -6.15
CA ALA A 195 -12.79 -24.02 -4.84
C ALA A 195 -12.94 -22.66 -4.10
N SER A 196 -13.50 -21.64 -4.74
CA SER A 196 -13.60 -20.28 -4.18
C SER A 196 -14.92 -19.95 -3.46
N GLU A 197 -15.90 -20.86 -3.44
CA GLU A 197 -17.28 -20.56 -2.99
C GLU A 197 -17.57 -20.84 -1.50
N ASP A 198 -16.77 -21.64 -0.77
CA ASP A 198 -17.03 -21.99 0.64
C ASP A 198 -16.28 -21.07 1.64
N LYS A 199 -17.04 -20.22 2.36
CA LYS A 199 -16.54 -19.06 3.14
C LYS A 199 -15.78 -19.38 4.43
N GLU A 200 -16.11 -20.47 5.14
CA GLU A 200 -15.42 -20.84 6.39
C GLU A 200 -14.15 -21.65 6.12
N GLU A 201 -14.20 -22.56 5.15
CA GLU A 201 -13.04 -23.36 4.73
C GLU A 201 -12.00 -22.51 4.01
N PHE A 202 -12.43 -21.45 3.29
CA PHE A 202 -11.51 -20.45 2.74
C PHE A 202 -10.66 -19.82 3.84
N SER A 203 -11.21 -19.45 5.01
CA SER A 203 -10.42 -18.82 6.08
C SER A 203 -9.35 -19.75 6.68
N GLU A 204 -9.66 -21.02 6.90
CA GLU A 204 -8.73 -21.97 7.53
C GLU A 204 -7.67 -22.50 6.54
N SER A 205 -8.09 -22.85 5.32
CA SER A 205 -7.20 -23.21 4.22
C SER A 205 -6.26 -22.04 3.85
N PHE A 206 -6.77 -20.81 3.87
CA PHE A 206 -6.01 -19.59 3.63
C PHE A 206 -4.92 -19.33 4.68
N ILE A 207 -5.20 -19.57 5.97
CA ILE A 207 -4.20 -19.47 7.04
C ILE A 207 -3.12 -20.57 6.90
N ALA A 208 -3.50 -21.76 6.41
CA ALA A 208 -2.53 -22.86 6.22
C ALA A 208 -1.55 -22.58 5.06
N VAL A 209 -2.01 -22.01 3.94
CA VAL A 209 -1.17 -21.74 2.75
C VAL A 209 -0.15 -20.62 3.00
N THR A 210 -0.53 -19.56 3.71
CA THR A 210 0.40 -18.45 4.03
C THR A 210 1.54 -18.89 4.95
N ASN A 211 1.32 -19.91 5.78
CA ASN A 211 2.29 -20.39 6.75
C ASN A 211 3.49 -21.14 6.15
N ALA A 212 3.39 -21.66 4.92
CA ALA A 212 4.40 -22.52 4.30
C ALA A 212 5.50 -21.78 3.52
N ALA A 213 5.30 -20.50 3.17
CA ALA A 213 6.20 -19.74 2.29
C ALA A 213 7.33 -18.97 3.01
N THR A 214 7.69 -19.36 4.24
CA THR A 214 8.58 -18.57 5.08
C THR A 214 10.06 -18.95 4.94
N LEU A 215 10.87 -17.99 4.45
CA LEU A 215 12.33 -18.02 4.54
C LEU A 215 12.78 -18.15 6.01
N LYS A 216 13.58 -19.18 6.32
CA LYS A 216 14.29 -19.27 7.60
C LYS A 216 15.47 -18.30 7.58
N PRO A 217 15.60 -17.39 8.55
CA PRO A 217 16.77 -16.53 8.62
C PRO A 217 18.02 -17.32 9.03
N PRO A 218 19.22 -16.85 8.65
CA PRO A 218 20.47 -17.45 9.09
C PRO A 218 20.62 -17.38 10.63
N PRO A 219 21.25 -18.38 11.26
CA PRO A 219 21.34 -18.48 12.72
C PRO A 219 22.17 -17.39 13.41
N GLU A 220 23.09 -16.71 12.70
CA GLU A 220 23.92 -15.65 13.29
C GLU A 220 23.15 -14.34 13.56
N ASP A 221 21.98 -14.16 12.94
CA ASP A 221 21.18 -12.93 13.06
C ASP A 221 20.25 -12.90 14.28
N ALA A 222 20.15 -13.99 15.06
CA ALA A 222 19.21 -14.14 16.18
C ALA A 222 19.28 -12.98 17.20
N LYS A 223 20.49 -12.50 17.50
CA LYS A 223 20.69 -11.35 18.43
C LYS A 223 20.19 -10.03 17.84
N LEU A 224 20.33 -9.84 16.53
CA LEU A 224 19.89 -8.63 15.85
C LEU A 224 18.36 -8.51 15.85
N TYR A 225 17.64 -9.65 15.76
CA TYR A 225 16.18 -9.66 15.83
C TYR A 225 15.63 -9.10 17.15
N HIS A 226 16.21 -9.46 18.29
CA HIS A 226 15.74 -8.93 19.58
C HIS A 226 15.90 -7.42 19.67
N VAL A 227 16.99 -6.88 19.12
CA VAL A 227 17.25 -5.44 19.09
C VAL A 227 16.20 -4.72 18.25
N GLU A 228 15.93 -5.20 17.03
CA GLU A 228 14.92 -4.60 16.16
C GLU A 228 13.50 -4.71 16.73
N ILE A 229 13.14 -5.87 17.31
CA ILE A 229 11.86 -6.07 17.98
C ILE A 229 11.69 -5.08 19.13
N SER A 230 12.70 -4.98 20.00
CA SER A 230 12.66 -4.10 21.18
C SER A 230 12.54 -2.65 20.75
N LYS A 231 13.33 -2.24 19.76
CA LYS A 231 13.30 -0.88 19.19
C LYS A 231 11.89 -0.53 18.69
N VAL A 232 11.29 -1.38 17.85
CA VAL A 232 9.96 -1.10 17.29
C VAL A 232 8.89 -1.06 18.38
N ILE A 233 8.90 -1.99 19.34
CA ILE A 233 7.93 -1.99 20.45
C ILE A 233 8.11 -0.73 21.30
N ASP A 234 9.34 -0.36 21.65
CA ASP A 234 9.64 0.83 22.44
C ASP A 234 9.22 2.11 21.70
N ASP A 235 9.49 2.21 20.40
CA ASP A 235 9.11 3.35 19.57
C ASP A 235 7.60 3.51 19.43
N LEU A 236 6.86 2.41 19.25
CA LEU A 236 5.40 2.42 19.24
C LEU A 236 4.85 2.77 20.62
N ALA A 237 5.34 2.13 21.68
CA ALA A 237 4.87 2.36 23.04
C ALA A 237 5.08 3.82 23.46
N ALA A 238 6.23 4.41 23.12
CA ALA A 238 6.55 5.81 23.38
C ALA A 238 5.52 6.79 22.78
N ARG A 239 4.84 6.39 21.69
CA ARG A 239 3.89 7.21 20.95
C ARG A 239 2.43 6.87 21.25
N THR A 240 2.15 5.66 21.72
CA THR A 240 0.76 5.18 21.90
C THR A 240 0.37 4.89 23.35
N GLU A 241 1.29 4.83 24.29
CA GLU A 241 1.00 4.38 25.65
C GLU A 241 1.34 5.44 26.69
N THR A 242 0.71 5.37 27.87
CA THR A 242 1.05 6.27 28.99
C THR A 242 2.46 5.95 29.52
N PRO A 243 3.16 6.89 30.20
CA PRO A 243 4.50 6.65 30.74
C PRO A 243 4.59 5.39 31.64
N GLU A 244 3.57 5.13 32.45
CA GLU A 244 3.50 3.95 33.32
C GLU A 244 3.40 2.67 32.49
N ARG A 245 2.58 2.70 31.44
CA ARG A 245 2.40 1.55 30.54
C ARG A 245 3.64 1.31 29.68
N GLN A 246 4.31 2.37 29.23
CA GLN A 246 5.61 2.29 28.55
C GLN A 246 6.66 1.62 29.43
N GLN A 247 6.76 2.03 30.70
CA GLN A 247 7.70 1.44 31.64
C GLN A 247 7.42 -0.06 31.86
N PHE A 248 6.14 -0.42 32.03
CA PHE A 248 5.73 -1.83 32.11
C PHE A 248 6.11 -2.63 30.87
N ILE A 249 5.86 -2.08 29.67
CA ILE A 249 6.23 -2.73 28.39
C ILE A 249 7.75 -2.93 28.31
N ARG A 250 8.56 -1.91 28.66
CA ARG A 250 10.03 -1.99 28.68
C ARG A 250 10.55 -3.06 29.63
N GLU A 251 9.93 -3.21 30.80
CA GLU A 251 10.27 -4.26 31.76
C GLU A 251 9.95 -5.65 31.21
N GLU A 252 8.82 -5.82 30.54
CA GLU A 252 8.48 -7.07 29.85
C GLU A 252 9.48 -7.37 28.72
N ILE A 253 9.84 -6.39 27.89
CA ILE A 253 10.86 -6.55 26.84
C ILE A 253 12.20 -7.02 27.44
N LYS A 254 12.66 -6.42 28.54
CA LYS A 254 13.89 -6.83 29.23
C LYS A 254 13.81 -8.29 29.70
N LYS A 255 12.64 -8.73 30.20
CA LYS A 255 12.42 -10.15 30.55
C LYS A 255 12.54 -11.05 29.31
N LEU A 256 12.05 -10.63 28.14
CA LEU A 256 12.22 -11.39 26.89
C LEU A 256 13.69 -11.50 26.48
N GLN A 257 14.45 -10.39 26.55
CA GLN A 257 15.87 -10.36 26.20
C GLN A 257 16.72 -11.28 27.08
N ASN A 258 16.34 -11.45 28.34
CA ASN A 258 17.05 -12.30 29.30
C ASN A 258 16.75 -13.81 29.16
N ARG A 259 15.75 -14.22 28.36
CA ARG A 259 15.37 -15.65 28.20
C ARG A 259 16.37 -16.46 27.35
N GLY A 260 17.46 -15.87 26.89
CA GLY A 260 18.49 -16.53 26.07
C GLY A 260 18.09 -16.64 24.59
N PRO A 261 18.89 -17.33 23.76
CA PRO A 261 18.57 -17.56 22.35
C PRO A 261 17.38 -18.52 22.25
N VAL A 262 16.17 -17.96 22.16
CA VAL A 262 14.94 -18.77 22.14
C VAL A 262 14.70 -19.28 20.71
N SER A 263 14.70 -20.60 20.55
CA SER A 263 14.34 -21.28 19.30
C SER A 263 12.88 -21.06 18.87
N GLU A 264 12.06 -20.43 19.71
CA GLU A 264 10.61 -20.27 19.53
C GLU A 264 10.16 -18.82 19.84
N MET A 265 10.68 -17.87 19.07
CA MET A 265 10.29 -16.44 19.17
C MET A 265 8.77 -16.23 19.13
N GLN A 266 8.03 -17.08 18.41
CA GLN A 266 6.57 -17.03 18.37
C GLN A 266 5.96 -17.17 19.77
N MET A 267 6.39 -18.16 20.56
CA MET A 267 5.87 -18.39 21.91
C MET A 267 6.25 -17.25 22.87
N VAL A 268 7.43 -16.66 22.65
CA VAL A 268 7.89 -15.47 23.39
C VAL A 268 6.97 -14.27 23.12
N MET A 269 6.63 -14.04 21.86
CA MET A 269 5.70 -12.96 21.47
C MET A 269 4.27 -13.22 21.94
N GLU A 270 3.78 -14.46 21.88
CA GLU A 270 2.47 -14.83 22.41
C GLU A 270 2.38 -14.55 23.92
N ALA A 271 3.40 -14.95 24.69
CA ALA A 271 3.45 -14.67 26.12
C ALA A 271 3.53 -13.15 26.39
N PHE A 272 4.33 -12.42 25.62
CA PHE A 272 4.44 -10.97 25.72
C PHE A 272 3.09 -10.28 25.47
N PHE A 273 2.42 -10.59 24.36
CA PHE A 273 1.13 -9.98 24.02
C PHE A 273 0.02 -10.35 25.01
N LYS A 274 0.04 -11.58 25.54
CA LYS A 274 -0.87 -11.97 26.62
C LYS A 274 -0.68 -11.10 27.87
N THR A 275 0.58 -10.76 28.20
CA THR A 275 0.90 -9.91 29.36
C THR A 275 0.57 -8.43 29.13
N ILE A 276 0.87 -7.89 27.94
CA ILE A 276 0.59 -6.49 27.62
C ILE A 276 -0.86 -6.23 27.18
N GLY A 277 -1.67 -7.27 27.03
CA GLY A 277 -3.08 -7.18 26.68
C GLY A 277 -3.32 -6.95 25.19
N GLU A 278 -4.32 -7.63 24.63
CA GLU A 278 -4.61 -7.59 23.19
C GLU A 278 -5.23 -6.27 22.72
N ASP A 279 -5.75 -5.45 23.65
CA ASP A 279 -6.56 -4.27 23.33
C ASP A 279 -5.82 -2.93 23.44
N CYS A 280 -4.51 -2.95 23.70
CA CYS A 280 -3.72 -1.71 23.72
C CYS A 280 -3.45 -1.19 22.29
N ARG A 281 -3.21 0.12 22.17
CA ARG A 281 -3.04 0.80 20.88
C ARG A 281 -1.85 0.22 20.12
N LEU A 282 -0.75 -0.07 20.83
CA LEU A 282 0.41 -0.75 20.27
C LEU A 282 0.04 -2.07 19.56
N VAL A 283 -0.70 -2.96 20.23
CA VAL A 283 -1.05 -4.27 19.67
C VAL A 283 -1.97 -4.13 18.47
N ARG A 284 -2.93 -3.19 18.50
CA ARG A 284 -3.81 -2.92 17.35
C ARG A 284 -3.04 -2.46 16.11
N ILE A 285 -1.96 -1.68 16.27
CA ILE A 285 -1.04 -1.33 15.18
C ILE A 285 -0.30 -2.58 14.68
N LEU A 286 0.22 -3.40 15.59
CA LEU A 286 0.95 -4.62 15.20
C LEU A 286 0.06 -5.62 14.44
N LYS A 287 -1.24 -5.68 14.72
CA LYS A 287 -2.20 -6.49 13.94
C LYS A 287 -2.33 -6.04 12.48
N ALA A 288 -2.13 -4.75 12.21
CA ALA A 288 -2.07 -4.24 10.83
C ALA A 288 -0.78 -4.70 10.11
N ILE A 289 0.25 -5.10 10.86
CA ILE A 289 1.56 -5.52 10.36
C ILE A 289 1.62 -7.05 10.23
N THR A 290 0.78 -7.61 9.35
CA THR A 290 0.71 -9.06 9.11
C THR A 290 0.68 -9.42 7.63
N GLN A 291 1.03 -10.66 7.29
CA GLN A 291 0.96 -11.16 5.93
C GLN A 291 -0.49 -11.22 5.40
N ASN A 292 -1.47 -11.45 6.27
CA ASN A 292 -2.89 -11.48 5.88
C ASN A 292 -3.39 -10.12 5.37
N ILE A 293 -2.93 -9.02 5.97
CA ILE A 293 -3.24 -7.66 5.51
C ILE A 293 -2.65 -7.41 4.12
N ILE A 294 -1.39 -7.80 3.91
CA ILE A 294 -0.74 -7.72 2.60
C ILE A 294 -1.49 -8.51 1.53
N PHE A 295 -1.97 -9.70 1.87
CA PHE A 295 -2.70 -10.51 0.91
C PHE A 295 -3.97 -9.82 0.41
N ALA A 296 -4.70 -9.11 1.28
CA ALA A 296 -5.85 -8.31 0.85
C ALA A 296 -5.45 -7.27 -0.21
N GLY A 297 -4.31 -6.60 -0.02
CA GLY A 297 -3.73 -5.67 -0.99
C GLY A 297 -3.35 -6.34 -2.32
N ILE A 298 -2.62 -7.47 -2.27
CA ILE A 298 -2.23 -8.23 -3.47
C ILE A 298 -3.47 -8.74 -4.23
N TYR A 299 -4.44 -9.28 -3.51
CA TYR A 299 -5.67 -9.78 -4.11
C TYR A 299 -6.41 -8.65 -4.83
N ALA A 300 -6.61 -7.50 -4.18
CA ALA A 300 -7.20 -6.33 -4.81
C ALA A 300 -6.41 -5.85 -6.03
N LEU A 301 -5.07 -5.89 -5.96
CA LEU A 301 -4.21 -5.54 -7.09
C LEU A 301 -4.46 -6.46 -8.29
N LYS A 302 -4.38 -7.78 -8.08
CA LYS A 302 -4.52 -8.78 -9.15
C LYS A 302 -5.94 -8.80 -9.74
N MET A 303 -6.96 -8.53 -8.92
CA MET A 303 -8.35 -8.43 -9.40
C MET A 303 -8.59 -7.18 -10.26
N LYS A 304 -7.97 -6.04 -9.92
CA LYS A 304 -8.07 -4.80 -10.72
C LYS A 304 -7.25 -4.85 -12.00
N VAL A 305 -6.18 -5.64 -12.00
CA VAL A 305 -5.27 -5.73 -13.14
C VAL A 305 -5.05 -7.20 -13.55
N PRO A 306 -6.09 -7.84 -14.12
CA PRO A 306 -6.08 -9.27 -14.41
C PRO A 306 -5.04 -9.68 -15.46
N GLN A 307 -4.47 -8.72 -16.20
CA GLN A 307 -3.46 -8.98 -17.23
C GLN A 307 -2.01 -8.83 -16.74
N ILE A 308 -1.76 -8.56 -15.45
CA ILE A 308 -0.37 -8.55 -14.95
C ILE A 308 0.18 -9.99 -15.04
N PRO A 309 1.31 -10.21 -15.75
CA PRO A 309 1.99 -11.51 -15.73
C PRO A 309 2.28 -11.98 -14.31
N MET A 310 2.42 -13.28 -14.09
CA MET A 310 2.78 -13.79 -12.77
C MET A 310 4.09 -13.13 -12.28
N THR A 311 4.08 -12.72 -11.02
CA THR A 311 5.18 -12.05 -10.34
C THR A 311 5.51 -12.80 -9.06
N ARG A 312 6.67 -12.49 -8.51
CA ARG A 312 7.13 -12.99 -7.21
C ARG A 312 7.62 -11.83 -6.35
N ASP A 313 7.58 -12.02 -5.05
CA ASP A 313 8.17 -11.10 -4.09
C ASP A 313 9.69 -10.97 -4.32
N VAL A 314 10.23 -9.77 -4.08
CA VAL A 314 11.67 -9.58 -3.93
C VAL A 314 12.06 -9.99 -2.50
N PRO A 315 12.92 -11.02 -2.29
CA PRO A 315 13.19 -11.58 -0.97
C PRO A 315 14.17 -10.76 -0.11
N THR A 316 14.49 -9.53 -0.51
CA THR A 316 15.42 -8.64 0.21
C THR A 316 14.69 -7.79 1.25
N ARG A 317 15.45 -7.07 2.08
CA ARG A 317 14.90 -6.09 3.04
C ARG A 317 14.14 -4.97 2.32
N GLU A 318 14.62 -4.54 1.15
CA GLU A 318 13.95 -3.54 0.31
C GLU A 318 12.67 -4.06 -0.33
N GLY A 319 12.52 -5.38 -0.47
CA GLY A 319 11.34 -5.98 -1.09
C GLY A 319 10.06 -5.82 -0.27
N TRP A 320 10.16 -5.52 1.03
CA TRP A 320 9.03 -5.16 1.86
C TRP A 320 9.47 -4.25 2.99
N THR A 321 8.97 -3.02 3.00
CA THR A 321 9.15 -2.06 4.09
C THR A 321 7.79 -1.63 4.65
N ILE A 322 7.79 -1.20 5.91
CA ILE A 322 6.60 -0.82 6.65
C ILE A 322 6.90 0.50 7.34
N LEU A 323 6.05 1.49 7.13
CA LEU A 323 6.16 2.79 7.77
C LEU A 323 4.93 3.03 8.64
N VAL A 324 5.13 3.26 9.93
CA VAL A 324 4.10 3.70 10.87
C VAL A 324 4.32 5.18 11.14
N THR A 325 3.37 6.01 10.71
CA THR A 325 3.40 7.46 10.88
C THR A 325 2.33 7.89 11.86
N PHE A 326 2.74 8.64 12.88
CA PHE A 326 1.84 9.30 13.81
C PHE A 326 1.69 10.77 13.44
N THR A 327 0.46 11.20 13.25
CA THR A 327 0.10 12.59 12.98
C THR A 327 -1.05 12.95 13.91
N ARG A 328 -1.06 14.16 14.49
CA ARG A 328 -2.05 14.66 15.49
C ARG A 328 -3.22 13.73 15.86
N ASN A 329 -4.12 13.46 14.90
CA ASN A 329 -5.36 12.71 15.15
C ASN A 329 -5.46 11.36 14.44
N ILE A 330 -4.43 10.91 13.73
CA ILE A 330 -4.46 9.69 12.93
C ILE A 330 -3.15 8.89 13.03
N VAL A 331 -3.28 7.58 12.87
CA VAL A 331 -2.14 6.68 12.72
C VAL A 331 -2.18 6.10 11.32
N THR A 332 -1.12 6.29 10.54
CA THR A 332 -1.02 5.74 9.20
C THR A 332 -0.04 4.57 9.20
N VAL A 333 -0.50 3.40 8.76
CA VAL A 333 0.34 2.22 8.52
C VAL A 333 0.46 2.02 7.02
N VAL A 334 1.68 2.13 6.51
CA VAL A 334 1.99 2.02 5.09
C VAL A 334 2.85 0.79 4.87
N HIS A 335 2.37 -0.15 4.07
CA HIS A 335 3.16 -1.26 3.56
C HIS A 335 3.62 -0.93 2.15
N ARG A 336 4.92 -1.03 1.90
CA ARG A 336 5.48 -0.99 0.54
C ARG A 336 6.05 -2.35 0.20
N ARG A 337 5.68 -2.89 -0.96
CA ARG A 337 6.22 -4.15 -1.45
C ARG A 337 6.68 -4.02 -2.88
N ARG A 338 7.80 -4.70 -3.17
CA ARG A 338 8.34 -4.84 -4.51
C ARG A 338 8.04 -6.23 -5.04
N GLU A 339 7.41 -6.26 -6.21
CA GLU A 339 7.19 -7.46 -6.99
C GLU A 339 8.05 -7.42 -8.24
N GLN A 340 8.52 -8.58 -8.66
CA GLN A 340 9.29 -8.73 -9.89
C GLN A 340 8.74 -9.87 -10.73
N SER A 341 8.94 -9.78 -12.04
CA SER A 341 8.78 -10.90 -12.96
C SER A 341 9.44 -12.19 -12.44
N LEU A 342 8.90 -13.34 -12.82
CA LEU A 342 9.44 -14.64 -12.42
C LEU A 342 10.92 -14.78 -12.84
N ALA A 343 11.69 -15.56 -12.08
CA ALA A 343 13.08 -15.87 -12.43
C ALA A 343 13.21 -16.49 -13.83
N THR A 344 12.21 -17.29 -14.22
CA THR A 344 12.10 -17.97 -15.51
C THR A 344 11.60 -17.09 -16.65
N ALA A 345 11.14 -15.86 -16.38
CA ALA A 345 10.73 -14.94 -17.42
C ALA A 345 11.92 -14.64 -18.35
N PRO A 346 11.74 -14.61 -19.68
CA PRO A 346 12.76 -14.18 -20.62
C PRO A 346 13.36 -12.80 -20.28
N PRO A 347 14.60 -12.49 -20.70
CA PRO A 347 15.20 -11.17 -20.50
C PRO A 347 14.33 -10.02 -21.01
N ASP A 348 13.64 -10.21 -22.15
CA ASP A 348 12.73 -9.22 -22.74
C ASP A 348 11.37 -9.07 -22.02
N GLU A 349 11.21 -9.78 -20.90
CA GLU A 349 10.04 -9.75 -20.01
C GLU A 349 10.41 -9.39 -18.56
N LYS A 350 11.66 -9.00 -18.30
CA LYS A 350 12.09 -8.64 -16.95
C LYS A 350 11.58 -7.27 -16.57
N TYR A 351 10.68 -7.21 -15.60
CA TYR A 351 10.26 -5.97 -14.97
C TYR A 351 10.11 -6.18 -13.46
N TRP A 352 10.06 -5.07 -12.74
CA TRP A 352 9.62 -5.02 -11.35
C TRP A 352 8.79 -3.77 -11.12
N PHE A 353 7.92 -3.82 -10.12
CA PHE A 353 7.15 -2.67 -9.69
C PHE A 353 7.03 -2.67 -8.18
N GLU A 354 6.87 -1.49 -7.63
CA GLU A 354 6.61 -1.27 -6.22
C GLU A 354 5.18 -0.79 -6.03
N TRP A 355 4.53 -1.27 -4.99
CA TRP A 355 3.19 -0.86 -4.64
C TRP A 355 3.07 -0.58 -3.15
N GLU A 356 2.15 0.33 -2.83
CA GLU A 356 1.90 0.83 -1.49
C GLU A 356 0.46 0.51 -1.10
N LEU A 357 0.28 -0.22 0.01
CA LEU A 357 -0.97 -0.31 0.75
C LEU A 357 -0.91 0.63 1.95
N ARG A 358 -1.76 1.64 1.95
CA ARG A 358 -1.89 2.64 3.01
C ARG A 358 -3.17 2.38 3.79
N MET A 359 -3.05 2.31 5.11
CA MET A 359 -4.18 2.21 6.04
C MET A 359 -4.13 3.40 7.00
N VAL A 360 -5.24 4.10 7.14
CA VAL A 360 -5.38 5.26 8.03
C VAL A 360 -6.35 4.89 9.15
N PHE A 361 -5.88 5.03 10.39
CA PHE A 361 -6.66 4.78 11.59
C PHE A 361 -6.87 6.08 12.35
N ASP A 362 -7.90 6.11 13.22
CA ASP A 362 -8.04 7.15 14.23
C ASP A 362 -6.87 7.13 15.24
N SER A 363 -6.74 8.19 16.05
CA SER A 363 -5.67 8.31 17.06
C SER A 363 -5.66 7.17 18.08
N GLU A 364 -6.82 6.55 18.32
CA GLU A 364 -6.99 5.43 19.23
C GLU A 364 -6.78 4.05 18.57
N VAL A 365 -6.54 4.03 17.25
CA VAL A 365 -6.41 2.83 16.44
C VAL A 365 -7.57 1.85 16.69
N LYS A 366 -8.77 2.38 16.88
CA LYS A 366 -10.03 1.64 17.09
C LYS A 366 -10.83 1.51 15.80
N ARG A 367 -10.60 2.42 14.84
CA ARG A 367 -11.31 2.41 13.56
C ARG A 367 -10.32 2.58 12.42
N LEU A 368 -10.47 1.75 11.41
CA LEU A 368 -9.91 1.99 10.08
C LEU A 368 -10.79 3.05 9.39
N GLU A 369 -10.24 4.25 9.21
CA GLU A 369 -10.93 5.39 8.59
C GLU A 369 -10.88 5.30 7.06
N SER A 370 -9.76 4.83 6.50
CA SER A 370 -9.64 4.55 5.06
C SER A 370 -8.49 3.59 4.76
N SER A 371 -8.56 2.92 3.60
CA SER A 371 -7.40 2.27 3.00
C SER A 371 -7.26 2.59 1.51
N GLY A 372 -6.02 2.54 1.02
CA GLY A 372 -5.70 2.85 -0.37
C GLY A 372 -4.58 1.97 -0.89
N LEU A 373 -4.66 1.62 -2.17
CA LEU A 373 -3.67 0.82 -2.86
C LEU A 373 -3.21 1.59 -4.10
N ARG A 374 -1.89 1.67 -4.33
CA ARG A 374 -1.32 2.30 -5.53
C ARG A 374 0.01 1.68 -5.94
N ILE A 375 0.37 1.80 -7.21
CA ILE A 375 1.70 1.45 -7.70
C ILE A 375 2.59 2.69 -7.57
N THR A 376 3.69 2.62 -6.85
CA THR A 376 4.59 3.76 -6.61
C THR A 376 5.76 3.82 -7.59
N GLU A 377 6.17 2.68 -8.14
CA GLU A 377 7.30 2.61 -9.07
C GLU A 377 7.13 1.47 -10.07
N LEU A 378 7.63 1.63 -11.29
CA LEU A 378 7.65 0.60 -12.32
C LEU A 378 8.93 0.74 -13.15
N ALA A 379 9.74 -0.32 -13.16
CA ALA A 379 10.98 -0.36 -13.90
C ALA A 379 11.07 -1.62 -14.77
N PHE A 380 11.75 -1.48 -15.90
CA PHE A 380 11.93 -2.51 -16.91
C PHE A 380 13.41 -2.81 -17.08
N GLY A 381 13.75 -4.06 -17.37
CA GLY A 381 15.09 -4.44 -17.82
C GLY A 381 15.44 -3.77 -19.16
N GLU A 382 16.74 -3.70 -19.45
CA GLU A 382 17.27 -2.99 -20.63
C GLU A 382 16.70 -3.54 -21.95
N ASP A 383 16.46 -4.85 -22.00
CA ASP A 383 16.04 -5.56 -23.22
C ASP A 383 14.52 -5.81 -23.32
N VAL A 384 13.70 -5.17 -22.47
CA VAL A 384 12.25 -5.44 -22.45
C VAL A 384 11.60 -5.08 -23.77
N ASN A 385 10.78 -6.00 -24.28
CA ASN A 385 9.99 -5.79 -25.48
C ASN A 385 9.08 -4.54 -25.32
N PRO A 386 9.20 -3.51 -26.19
CA PRO A 386 8.43 -2.27 -26.05
C PRO A 386 6.91 -2.46 -26.00
N ARG A 387 6.37 -3.47 -26.70
CA ARG A 387 4.92 -3.77 -26.64
C ARG A 387 4.51 -4.34 -25.29
N LYS A 388 5.34 -5.20 -24.69
CA LYS A 388 5.09 -5.73 -23.34
C LYS A 388 5.24 -4.62 -22.30
N LYS A 389 6.25 -3.76 -22.47
CA LYS A 389 6.43 -2.55 -21.66
C LYS A 389 5.17 -1.69 -21.65
N GLU A 390 4.66 -1.33 -22.83
CA GLU A 390 3.43 -0.55 -22.98
C GLU A 390 2.22 -1.28 -22.40
N ALA A 391 2.08 -2.59 -22.63
CA ALA A 391 0.98 -3.38 -22.08
C ALA A 391 1.01 -3.42 -20.54
N ILE A 392 2.18 -3.62 -19.94
CA ILE A 392 2.36 -3.63 -18.48
C ILE A 392 2.14 -2.24 -17.91
N GLN A 393 2.70 -1.19 -18.53
CA GLN A 393 2.47 0.20 -18.14
C GLN A 393 0.98 0.52 -18.19
N LYS A 394 0.29 0.19 -19.28
CA LYS A 394 -1.15 0.40 -19.42
C LYS A 394 -1.94 -0.38 -18.38
N ALA A 395 -1.59 -1.64 -18.13
CA ALA A 395 -2.25 -2.47 -17.14
C ALA A 395 -2.11 -1.86 -15.73
N LEU A 396 -0.90 -1.44 -15.35
CA LEU A 396 -0.62 -0.87 -14.03
C LEU A 396 -1.10 0.58 -13.86
N SER A 397 -1.11 1.38 -14.94
CA SER A 397 -1.43 2.82 -14.88
C SER A 397 -2.91 3.12 -15.13
N ASN A 398 -3.62 2.35 -15.97
CA ASN A 398 -5.02 2.63 -16.30
C ASN A 398 -6.03 2.14 -15.24
N GLY A 399 -5.56 1.45 -14.19
CA GLY A 399 -6.42 0.83 -13.16
C GLY A 399 -6.85 1.72 -12.00
N SER A 400 -6.66 3.05 -12.07
CA SER A 400 -6.80 3.98 -10.93
C SER A 400 -5.76 3.78 -9.81
N LEU A 401 -4.67 3.06 -10.11
CA LEU A 401 -3.56 2.77 -9.19
C LEU A 401 -2.37 3.64 -9.61
N ILE A 402 -2.39 4.92 -9.24
CA ILE A 402 -1.57 5.95 -9.88
C ILE A 402 -0.06 5.72 -9.68
N LEU A 403 0.66 5.60 -10.82
CA LEU A 403 2.10 5.81 -11.00
C LEU A 403 2.35 7.29 -11.33
N ILE A 404 3.23 7.97 -10.60
CA ILE A 404 3.73 9.33 -10.92
C ILE A 404 5.13 9.20 -11.48
#